data_AF-A0A830DA47-F1
#
_entry.id   AF-A0A830DA47-F1
#
_cell.length_a   1.000
_cell.length_b   1.000
_cell.length_c   1.000
_cell.angle_alpha   90.00
_cell.angle_beta   90.00
_cell.angle_gamma   90.00
#
_symmetry.space_group_name_H-M   'P 1'
#
loop_
_entity.id
_entity.type
_entity.pdbx_description
1 polymer ?
#
loop_
_entity_poly.entity_id
_entity_poly.type
_entity_poly.pdbx_seq_one_letter_code
_entity_poly.pdbx_strand_id
1 'polypeptide(L)'
;MSRVSAISCFETITTLMPCQLFLLGMGNSVTVPCCQGAESLSQLVSSHRDELKATCQCIKQAAAAMGVDAARAKQIPQLCNISVPVPIDPNVNCDRFEIK
;
A
#
# COMPACT_ATOMS: atom_id res chain seq x y z
N MET A 1 7.29 25.55 -3.44
CA MET A 1 5.96 25.13 -3.96
C MET A 1 5.70 23.70 -3.50
N SER A 2 5.24 23.51 -2.26
CA SER A 2 4.97 22.17 -1.73
C SER A 2 3.50 21.87 -1.99
N ARG A 3 3.21 21.10 -3.04
CA ARG A 3 1.84 20.60 -3.28
C ARG A 3 1.47 19.71 -2.09
N VAL A 4 0.63 20.21 -1.20
CA VAL A 4 -0.13 19.37 -0.28
C VAL A 4 -1.12 18.60 -1.15
N SER A 5 -0.85 17.32 -1.47
CA SER A 5 -1.84 16.35 -2.00
C SER A 5 -1.30 14.91 -2.01
N ALA A 6 0.01 14.67 -2.11
CA ALA A 6 0.53 13.31 -1.99
C ALA A 6 0.52 12.85 -0.52
N ILE A 7 -0.21 11.78 -0.21
CA ILE A 7 -0.06 11.09 1.08
C ILE A 7 1.43 10.85 1.33
N SER A 8 1.91 11.18 2.53
CA SER A 8 3.34 11.03 2.79
C SER A 8 3.70 9.54 2.87
N CYS A 9 4.96 9.22 2.56
CA CYS A 9 5.47 7.88 2.73
C CYS A 9 5.19 7.33 4.14
N PHE A 10 5.50 8.14 5.14
CA PHE A 10 5.31 7.81 6.55
C PHE A 10 3.84 7.52 6.88
N GLU A 11 2.92 8.34 6.38
CA GLU A 11 1.48 8.18 6.58
C GLU A 11 0.95 6.90 5.90
N THR A 12 1.44 6.60 4.69
CA THR A 12 1.16 5.33 4.00
C THR A 12 1.56 4.12 4.84
N ILE A 13 2.78 4.13 5.37
CA ILE A 13 3.29 3.02 6.18
C ILE A 13 2.53 2.91 7.50
N THR A 14 2.23 4.04 8.14
CA THR A 14 1.47 4.07 9.41
C THR A 14 0.07 3.51 9.21
N THR A 15 -0.56 3.84 8.09
CA THR A 15 -1.90 3.36 7.71
C THR A 15 -1.92 1.83 7.48
N LEU A 16 -0.83 1.27 6.94
CA LEU A 16 -0.70 -0.17 6.68
C LEU A 16 -0.10 -0.97 7.84
N MET A 17 0.36 -0.31 8.91
CA MET A 17 0.96 -0.96 10.09
C MET A 17 0.08 -2.08 10.68
N PRO A 18 -1.26 -1.95 10.78
CA PRO A 18 -2.11 -3.03 11.28
C PRO A 18 -2.08 -4.31 10.43
N CYS A 19 -1.63 -4.22 9.17
CA CYS A 19 -1.47 -5.36 8.26
C CYS A 19 -0.16 -6.12 8.47
N GLN A 20 0.79 -5.56 9.23
CA GLN A 20 2.16 -6.07 9.33
C GLN A 20 2.22 -7.56 9.67
N LEU A 21 1.49 -8.02 10.69
CA LEU A 21 1.53 -9.44 11.09
C LEU A 21 1.10 -10.37 9.96
N PHE A 22 0.04 -10.01 9.23
CA PHE A 22 -0.42 -10.79 8.08
C PHE A 22 0.58 -10.74 6.93
N LEU A 23 1.11 -9.55 6.61
CA LEU A 23 2.08 -9.32 5.55
C LEU A 23 3.41 -10.06 5.77
N LEU A 24 3.82 -10.24 7.02
CA LEU A 24 5.04 -10.97 7.40
C LEU A 24 4.82 -12.48 7.59
N GLY A 25 3.61 -12.98 7.32
CA GLY A 25 3.28 -14.39 7.50
C GLY A 25 3.14 -14.85 8.95
N MET A 26 3.17 -13.91 9.91
CA MET A 26 3.01 -14.19 11.34
C MET A 26 1.55 -14.26 11.78
N GLY A 27 0.63 -13.70 10.98
CA GLY A 27 -0.82 -13.73 11.18
C GLY A 27 -1.52 -14.72 10.24
N ASN A 28 -2.56 -15.39 10.73
CA ASN A 28 -3.36 -16.34 9.96
C ASN A 28 -4.46 -15.69 9.12
N SER A 29 -4.85 -14.45 9.47
CA SER A 29 -5.92 -13.72 8.81
C SER A 29 -5.64 -12.22 8.79
N VAL A 30 -6.32 -11.52 7.89
CA VAL A 30 -6.32 -10.06 7.86
C VAL A 30 -7.23 -9.54 8.96
N THR A 31 -6.76 -8.57 9.73
CA THR A 31 -7.52 -7.95 10.81
C THR A 31 -8.44 -6.85 10.27
N VAL A 32 -9.56 -6.58 10.95
CA VAL A 32 -10.45 -5.44 10.63
C VAL A 32 -9.68 -4.11 10.51
N PRO A 33 -8.79 -3.72 11.44
CA PRO A 33 -8.01 -2.49 11.30
C PRO A 33 -7.05 -2.50 10.11
N CYS A 34 -6.55 -3.66 9.67
CA CYS A 34 -5.78 -3.73 8.43
C CYS A 34 -6.65 -3.39 7.22
N CYS A 35 -7.85 -3.96 7.13
CA CYS A 35 -8.78 -3.64 6.04
C CYS A 35 -9.16 -2.16 6.03
N GLN A 36 -9.46 -1.58 7.20
CA GLN A 36 -9.77 -0.15 7.33
C GLN A 36 -8.59 0.74 6.91
N GLY A 37 -7.36 0.36 7.27
CA GLY A 37 -6.16 1.06 6.82
C GLY A 37 -5.99 0.99 5.31
N ALA A 38 -6.09 -0.20 4.72
CA ALA A 38 -5.98 -0.37 3.27
C ALA A 38 -7.09 0.37 2.49
N GLU A 39 -8.32 0.40 3.02
CA GLU A 39 -9.41 1.21 2.47
C GLU A 39 -9.12 2.71 2.59
N SER A 40 -8.68 3.18 3.77
CA SER A 40 -8.32 4.59 3.98
C SER A 40 -7.22 5.02 3.01
N LEU A 41 -6.20 4.20 2.81
CA LEU A 41 -5.15 4.45 1.82
C LEU A 41 -5.74 4.59 0.41
N SER A 42 -6.71 3.76 0.03
CA SER A 42 -7.37 3.86 -1.28
C SER A 42 -8.15 5.18 -1.47
N GLN A 43 -8.65 5.76 -0.39
CA GLN A 43 -9.36 7.05 -0.40
C GLN A 43 -8.41 8.25 -0.36
N LEU A 44 -7.27 8.11 0.33
CA LEU A 44 -6.27 9.16 0.48
C LEU A 44 -5.37 9.31 -0.76
N VAL A 45 -5.19 8.23 -1.53
CA VAL A 45 -4.38 8.29 -2.75
C VAL A 45 -5.20 8.89 -3.88
N SER A 46 -4.87 10.13 -4.25
CA SER A 46 -5.40 10.81 -5.42
C SER A 46 -5.17 9.97 -6.69
N SER A 47 -6.14 9.96 -7.62
CA SER A 47 -6.01 9.30 -8.93
C SER A 47 -4.96 9.93 -9.86
N HIS A 48 -4.21 10.92 -9.39
CA HIS A 48 -3.12 11.54 -10.11
C HIS A 48 -1.93 10.57 -10.23
N ARG A 49 -1.45 10.39 -11.46
CA ARG A 49 -0.39 9.43 -11.81
C ARG A 49 0.90 9.64 -11.03
N ASP A 50 1.33 10.88 -10.83
CA ASP A 50 2.55 11.21 -10.06
C ASP A 50 2.43 10.80 -8.58
N GLU A 51 1.26 11.00 -7.98
CA GLU A 51 0.99 10.64 -6.58
C GLU A 51 0.87 9.12 -6.39
N LEU A 52 0.24 8.43 -7.35
CA LEU A 52 0.22 6.97 -7.42
C LEU A 52 1.63 6.41 -7.53
N LYS A 53 2.48 7.01 -8.38
CA LYS A 53 3.87 6.61 -8.53
C LYS A 53 4.66 6.78 -7.24
N ALA A 54 4.57 7.95 -6.59
CA ALA A 54 5.25 8.23 -5.34
C ALA A 54 4.82 7.26 -4.21
N THR A 55 3.51 7.05 -4.08
CA THR A 55 2.95 6.09 -3.10
C THR A 55 3.41 4.67 -3.39
N CYS A 56 3.38 4.26 -4.65
CA CYS A 56 3.86 2.95 -5.08
C CYS A 56 5.34 2.73 -4.72
N GLN A 57 6.20 3.71 -5.03
CA GLN A 57 7.63 3.63 -4.72
C GLN A 57 7.85 3.53 -3.21
N CYS A 58 7.05 4.26 -2.44
CA CYS A 58 7.10 4.17 -0.99
C CYS A 58 6.79 2.78 -0.46
N ILE A 59 5.64 2.24 -0.87
CA ILE A 59 5.18 0.93 -0.42
C ILE A 59 6.17 -0.15 -0.85
N LYS A 60 6.71 -0.06 -2.08
CA LYS A 60 7.73 -0.96 -2.58
C LYS A 60 8.96 -1.01 -1.66
N GLN A 61 9.51 0.16 -1.31
CA GLN A 61 10.71 0.25 -0.47
C GLN A 61 10.44 -0.27 0.94
N ALA A 62 9.32 0.13 1.55
CA ALA A 62 8.96 -0.32 2.89
C ALA A 62 8.65 -1.82 2.94
N ALA A 63 7.91 -2.35 1.96
CA ALA A 63 7.60 -3.76 1.86
C ALA A 63 8.87 -4.61 1.71
N ALA A 64 9.85 -4.14 0.92
CA ALA A 64 11.15 -4.79 0.80
C ALA A 64 11.95 -4.74 2.11
N ALA A 65 11.98 -3.58 2.78
CA ALA A 65 12.70 -3.41 4.05
C ALA A 65 12.10 -4.24 5.20
N MET A 66 10.77 -4.40 5.22
CA MET A 66 10.07 -5.18 6.24
C MET A 66 10.09 -6.69 5.97
N GLY A 67 10.39 -7.12 4.74
CA GLY A 67 10.31 -8.53 4.34
C GLY A 67 8.87 -9.01 4.12
N VAL A 68 8.04 -8.15 3.53
CA VAL A 68 6.64 -8.47 3.20
C VAL A 68 6.56 -9.63 2.21
N ASP A 69 5.69 -10.60 2.50
CA ASP A 69 5.32 -11.66 1.58
C ASP A 69 4.35 -11.12 0.51
N ALA A 70 4.85 -11.01 -0.72
CA ALA A 70 4.09 -10.52 -1.86
C ALA A 70 2.84 -11.37 -2.17
N ALA A 71 2.88 -12.69 -1.92
CA ALA A 71 1.73 -13.56 -2.17
C ALA A 71 0.60 -13.27 -1.18
N ARG A 72 0.94 -13.06 0.10
CA ARG A 72 -0.04 -12.67 1.13
C ARG A 72 -0.59 -11.27 0.87
N ALA A 73 0.27 -10.32 0.53
CA ALA A 73 -0.18 -8.96 0.30
C ALA A 73 -1.19 -8.83 -0.86
N LYS A 74 -1.05 -9.66 -1.90
CA LYS A 74 -2.04 -9.77 -3.01
C LYS A 74 -3.41 -10.29 -2.57
N GLN A 75 -3.50 -10.97 -1.43
CA GLN A 75 -4.76 -11.47 -0.89
C GLN A 75 -5.55 -10.39 -0.16
N ILE A 76 -4.89 -9.34 0.36
CA ILE A 76 -5.55 -8.30 1.18
C ILE A 76 -6.77 -7.67 0.46
N PRO A 77 -6.68 -7.21 -0.79
CA PRO A 77 -7.83 -6.60 -1.46
C PRO A 77 -9.04 -7.54 -1.56
N GLN A 78 -8.79 -8.83 -1.82
CA GLN A 78 -9.85 -9.84 -1.91
C GLN A 78 -10.44 -10.18 -0.53
N LEU A 79 -9.58 -10.36 0.47
CA LEU A 79 -9.99 -10.70 1.84
C LEU A 79 -10.72 -9.56 2.54
N CYS A 80 -10.35 -8.31 2.22
CA CYS A 80 -11.01 -7.11 2.74
C CYS A 80 -12.17 -6.63 1.87
N ASN A 81 -12.36 -7.22 0.68
CA ASN A 81 -13.37 -6.82 -0.29
C ASN A 81 -13.27 -5.33 -0.68
N ILE A 82 -12.04 -4.86 -0.92
CA ILE A 82 -11.70 -3.47 -1.28
C ILE A 82 -10.99 -3.39 -2.63
N SER A 83 -11.01 -2.21 -3.25
CA SER A 83 -10.24 -1.90 -4.45
C SER A 83 -9.12 -0.92 -4.11
N VAL A 84 -7.87 -1.37 -4.17
CA VAL A 84 -6.70 -0.52 -3.86
C VAL A 84 -6.00 -0.14 -5.17
N PRO A 85 -5.83 1.15 -5.47
CA PRO A 85 -5.21 1.59 -6.73
C PRO A 85 -3.71 1.26 -6.81
N VAL A 86 -3.06 1.12 -5.64
CA VAL A 86 -1.62 0.83 -5.51
C VAL A 86 -1.42 -0.54 -4.84
N PRO A 87 -0.67 -1.48 -5.45
CA PRO A 87 -0.38 -2.77 -4.86
C PRO A 87 0.54 -2.66 -3.66
N ILE A 88 0.27 -3.43 -2.60
CA ILE A 88 1.17 -3.59 -1.45
C ILE A 88 2.17 -4.71 -1.78
N ASP A 89 3.07 -4.49 -2.72
CA ASP A 89 3.98 -5.56 -3.19
C ASP A 89 5.43 -5.04 -3.32
N PRO A 90 6.43 -5.68 -2.71
CA PRO A 90 7.84 -5.28 -2.86
C PRO A 90 8.37 -5.43 -4.30
N ASN A 91 7.71 -6.21 -5.14
CA ASN A 91 8.08 -6.46 -6.55
C ASN A 91 7.22 -5.65 -7.53
N VAL A 92 6.38 -4.73 -7.06
CA VAL A 92 5.53 -3.92 -7.93
C VAL A 92 6.39 -3.08 -8.89
N ASN A 93 5.95 -3.03 -10.15
CA ASN A 93 6.46 -2.07 -11.11
C ASN A 93 5.67 -0.76 -11.01
N CYS A 94 6.27 0.26 -10.37
CA CYS A 94 5.68 1.59 -10.21
C CYS A 94 5.74 2.45 -11.46
N ASP A 95 6.55 2.08 -12.46
CA ASP A 95 6.71 2.85 -13.70
C ASP A 95 5.46 2.77 -14.58
N ARG A 96 4.55 1.83 -14.27
CA ARG A 96 3.20 1.78 -14.87
C ARG A 96 2.37 3.04 -14.60
N PHE A 97 2.75 3.82 -13.58
CA PHE A 97 2.11 5.08 -13.22
C PHE A 97 2.85 6.29 -13.82
N GLU A 98 3.90 6.10 -14.62
CA GLU A 98 4.56 7.21 -15.31
C GLU A 98 3.71 7.83 -16.41
N ILE A 99 3.92 9.12 -16.64
CA ILE A 99 3.40 9.87 -17.79
C ILE A 99 4.48 9.79 -18.87
N LYS A 100 4.12 9.30 -20.06
CA LYS A 100 4.95 9.35 -21.27
C LYS A 100 4.77 10.71 -21.94
#